data_AF-Q9RBF1-F1
#
_entry.id   AF-Q9RBF1-F1
#
_cell.length_a   1.000
_cell.length_b   1.000
_cell.length_c   1.000
_cell.angle_alpha   90.00
_cell.angle_beta   90.00
_cell.angle_gamma   90.00
#
_symmetry.space_group_name_H-M   'P 1'
#
loop_
_entity.id
_entity.type
_entity.pdbx_description
1 polymer ?
#
loop_
_entity_poly.entity_id
_entity_poly.type
_entity_poly.pdbx_seq_one_letter_code
_entity_poly.pdbx_strand_id
1 'polypeptide(L)'
;IGTWKDDIKIDQEVVAAYIGGEIPPNAGAHSGRDWGAFDIRKEVIDRCPTECMRMEGGKLMINNRECNRCMHCIDVMPRALHIGDDRGVSILAGTKAPILDGAQMGSLIVPFIKAEPPYTEIKEKVIEPIWDWWMEEGKDRER
;
A
#
# COMPACT_ATOMS: atom_id res chain seq x y z
N ILE A 1 2.46 3.08 8.74
CA ILE A 1 2.18 3.22 7.28
C ILE A 1 0.70 2.95 7.07
N GLY A 2 -0.03 3.87 6.42
CA GLY A 2 -1.48 3.74 6.23
C GLY A 2 -1.86 2.59 5.30
N THR A 3 -2.97 1.91 5.60
CA THR A 3 -3.56 0.85 4.78
C THR A 3 -5.07 0.78 5.03
N TRP A 4 -5.76 -0.06 4.28
CA TRP A 4 -7.14 -0.48 4.53
C TRP A 4 -7.22 -2.01 4.67
N LYS A 5 -8.35 -2.55 5.11
CA LYS A 5 -8.56 -4.02 5.24
C LYS A 5 -9.78 -4.56 4.49
N ASP A 6 -10.61 -3.68 3.95
CA ASP A 6 -11.74 -4.00 3.09
C ASP A 6 -11.34 -3.94 1.59
N ASP A 7 -12.33 -3.91 0.71
CA ASP A 7 -12.14 -4.06 -0.72
C ASP A 7 -11.65 -2.75 -1.38
N ILE A 8 -10.81 -2.89 -2.41
CA ILE A 8 -10.54 -1.78 -3.35
C ILE A 8 -11.86 -1.40 -4.04
N LYS A 9 -12.15 -0.10 -4.06
CA LYS A 9 -13.28 0.46 -4.80
C LYS A 9 -12.93 0.60 -6.27
N ILE A 10 -13.82 0.15 -7.14
CA ILE A 10 -13.61 0.10 -8.59
C ILE A 10 -14.75 0.83 -9.30
N ASP A 11 -14.42 1.88 -10.05
CA ASP A 11 -15.32 2.50 -11.02
C ASP A 11 -15.08 1.89 -12.41
N GLN A 12 -16.01 1.05 -12.86
CA GLN A 12 -15.86 0.31 -14.12
C GLN A 12 -16.00 1.20 -15.36
N GLU A 13 -16.74 2.32 -15.28
CA GLU A 13 -16.84 3.27 -16.39
C GLU A 13 -15.50 3.96 -16.59
N VAL A 14 -14.85 4.35 -15.49
CA VAL A 14 -13.52 4.96 -15.55
C VAL A 14 -12.44 3.95 -15.94
N VAL A 15 -12.54 2.69 -15.52
CA VAL A 15 -11.68 1.60 -16.05
C VAL A 15 -11.77 1.53 -17.58
N ALA A 16 -12.98 1.57 -18.14
CA ALA A 16 -13.17 1.54 -19.59
C ALA A 16 -12.56 2.78 -20.26
N ALA A 17 -12.66 3.97 -19.65
CA ALA A 17 -12.05 5.19 -20.16
C ALA A 17 -10.50 5.13 -20.19
N TYR A 18 -9.86 4.46 -19.22
CA TYR A 18 -8.41 4.17 -19.29
C TYR A 18 -8.10 3.23 -20.46
N ILE A 19 -8.82 2.12 -20.60
CA ILE A 19 -8.62 1.14 -21.69
C ILE A 19 -8.86 1.80 -23.07
N GLY A 20 -9.82 2.72 -23.15
CA GLY A 20 -10.11 3.50 -24.36
C GLY A 20 -9.10 4.62 -24.66
N GLY A 21 -8.15 4.87 -23.77
CA GLY A 21 -7.12 5.90 -23.94
C GLY A 21 -7.59 7.34 -23.66
N GLU A 22 -8.77 7.52 -23.08
CA GLU A 22 -9.31 8.83 -22.71
C GLU A 22 -8.60 9.43 -21.48
N ILE A 23 -8.04 8.55 -20.64
CA ILE A 23 -7.34 8.93 -19.41
C ILE A 23 -5.92 8.38 -19.45
N PRO A 24 -4.89 9.23 -19.28
CA PRO A 24 -3.51 8.76 -19.26
C PRO A 24 -3.24 7.92 -17.98
N PRO A 25 -2.53 6.79 -18.09
CA PRO A 25 -2.15 5.99 -16.93
C PRO A 25 -1.19 6.77 -16.02
N ASN A 26 -1.18 6.39 -14.74
CA ASN A 26 -0.34 6.97 -13.70
C ASN A 26 -0.42 8.51 -13.65
N ALA A 27 -1.62 9.05 -13.85
CA ALA A 27 -1.89 10.49 -13.94
C ALA A 27 -0.99 11.25 -14.93
N GLY A 28 -0.50 10.59 -15.97
CA GLY A 28 0.40 11.19 -16.96
C GLY A 28 1.87 11.31 -16.53
N ALA A 29 2.28 10.63 -15.45
CA ALA A 29 3.66 10.65 -14.95
C ALA A 29 4.71 10.26 -16.00
N HIS A 30 4.31 9.50 -17.03
CA HIS A 30 5.19 8.99 -18.08
C HIS A 30 5.01 9.69 -19.43
N SER A 31 4.30 10.83 -19.48
CA SER A 31 3.99 11.58 -20.71
C SER A 31 5.20 12.16 -21.46
N GLY A 32 6.37 12.19 -20.82
CA GLY A 32 7.61 12.68 -21.44
C GLY A 32 8.26 11.73 -22.45
N ARG A 33 7.69 10.53 -22.66
CA ARG A 33 8.17 9.54 -23.63
C ARG A 33 6.98 8.79 -24.23
N ASP A 34 7.11 8.37 -25.49
CA ASP A 34 6.16 7.44 -26.12
C ASP A 34 6.41 6.01 -25.61
N TRP A 35 5.44 5.48 -24.86
CA TRP A 35 5.40 4.11 -24.35
C TRP A 35 4.38 3.24 -25.10
N GLY A 36 3.70 3.79 -26.11
CA GLY A 36 2.52 3.20 -26.72
C GLY A 36 1.22 3.53 -25.98
N ALA A 37 0.11 3.00 -26.51
CA ALA A 37 -1.19 3.08 -25.86
C ALA A 37 -1.24 2.20 -24.60
N PHE A 38 -2.05 2.63 -23.62
CA PHE A 38 -2.23 1.90 -22.37
C PHE A 38 -2.70 0.46 -22.60
N ASP A 39 -2.02 -0.50 -21.97
CA ASP A 39 -2.36 -1.91 -22.00
C ASP A 39 -2.59 -2.40 -20.56
N ILE A 40 -3.88 -2.48 -20.14
CA ILE A 40 -4.25 -2.87 -18.78
C ILE A 40 -3.69 -4.24 -18.38
N ARG A 41 -3.48 -5.14 -19.34
CA ARG A 41 -2.88 -6.45 -19.06
C ARG A 41 -1.41 -6.27 -18.69
N LYS A 42 -0.63 -5.61 -19.53
CA LYS A 42 0.83 -5.47 -19.34
C LYS A 42 1.23 -4.51 -18.23
N GLU A 43 0.39 -3.50 -17.96
CA GLU A 43 0.72 -2.41 -17.05
C GLU A 43 0.07 -2.55 -15.68
N VAL A 44 -1.02 -3.31 -15.54
CA VAL A 44 -1.71 -3.52 -14.26
C VAL A 44 -1.77 -5.00 -13.87
N ILE A 45 -2.38 -5.84 -14.69
CA ILE A 45 -2.70 -7.24 -14.32
C ILE A 45 -1.43 -8.08 -14.17
N ASP A 46 -0.58 -8.11 -15.20
CA ASP A 46 0.67 -8.87 -15.21
C ASP A 46 1.74 -8.27 -14.26
N ARG A 47 1.44 -7.12 -13.65
CA ARG A 47 2.29 -6.44 -12.66
C ARG A 47 1.78 -6.56 -11.23
N CYS A 48 0.57 -7.11 -11.04
CA CYS A 48 0.05 -7.39 -9.72
C CYS A 48 0.93 -8.45 -9.02
N PRO A 49 1.59 -8.15 -7.91
CA PRO A 49 2.57 -9.05 -7.29
C PRO A 49 1.96 -10.34 -6.73
N THR A 50 0.64 -10.39 -6.55
CA THR A 50 -0.08 -11.57 -6.04
C THR A 50 -0.99 -12.20 -7.09
N GLU A 51 -0.93 -11.74 -8.34
CA GLU A 51 -1.72 -12.26 -9.47
C GLU A 51 -3.24 -12.30 -9.17
N CYS A 52 -3.73 -11.38 -8.33
CA CYS A 52 -5.10 -11.40 -7.81
C CYS A 52 -6.10 -10.61 -8.67
N MET A 53 -5.71 -10.13 -9.85
CA MET A 53 -6.50 -9.28 -10.74
C MET A 53 -6.80 -9.98 -12.06
N ARG A 54 -7.97 -9.75 -12.66
CA ARG A 54 -8.33 -10.26 -13.99
C ARG A 54 -9.39 -9.39 -14.68
N MET A 55 -9.48 -9.50 -16.00
CA MET A 55 -10.64 -9.01 -16.76
C MET A 55 -11.69 -10.11 -16.91
N GLU A 56 -12.96 -9.78 -16.67
CA GLU A 56 -14.09 -10.69 -16.85
C GLU A 56 -15.28 -9.91 -17.43
N GLY A 57 -15.74 -10.29 -18.63
CA GLY A 57 -16.85 -9.60 -19.30
C GLY A 57 -16.62 -8.10 -19.52
N GLY A 58 -15.38 -7.70 -19.80
CA GLY A 58 -15.01 -6.29 -19.97
C GLY A 58 -14.85 -5.49 -18.67
N LYS A 59 -15.01 -6.12 -17.51
CA LYS A 59 -14.86 -5.49 -16.19
C LYS A 59 -13.58 -5.95 -15.51
N LEU A 60 -12.98 -5.05 -14.73
CA LEU A 60 -11.83 -5.38 -13.88
C LEU A 60 -12.32 -6.02 -12.58
N MET A 61 -11.77 -7.19 -12.25
CA MET A 61 -12.06 -7.93 -11.02
C MET A 61 -10.80 -8.04 -10.16
N ILE A 62 -10.94 -7.86 -8.85
CA ILE A 62 -9.85 -7.97 -7.87
C ILE A 62 -10.28 -8.94 -6.77
N ASN A 63 -9.48 -9.98 -6.53
CA ASN A 63 -9.63 -10.83 -5.35
C ASN A 63 -8.93 -10.17 -4.15
N ASN A 64 -9.63 -9.28 -3.44
CA ASN A 64 -9.07 -8.49 -2.34
C ASN A 64 -8.47 -9.33 -1.21
N ARG A 65 -8.97 -10.56 -1.00
CA ARG A 65 -8.44 -11.50 -0.01
C ARG A 65 -6.97 -11.85 -0.26
N GLU A 66 -6.57 -11.91 -1.52
CA GLU A 66 -5.20 -12.21 -1.95
C GLU A 66 -4.40 -10.94 -2.30
N CYS A 67 -4.94 -9.75 -2.04
CA CYS A 67 -4.28 -8.48 -2.29
C CYS A 67 -3.34 -8.12 -1.12
N ASN A 68 -2.08 -7.81 -1.43
CA ASN A 68 -1.10 -7.32 -0.45
C ASN A 68 -1.06 -5.80 -0.31
N ARG A 69 -1.96 -5.07 -0.98
CA ARG A 69 -2.13 -3.60 -0.91
C ARG A 69 -0.85 -2.81 -1.25
N CYS A 70 -0.13 -3.27 -2.27
CA CYS A 70 1.12 -2.65 -2.76
C CYS A 70 0.98 -1.30 -3.48
N MET A 71 -0.25 -0.78 -3.62
CA MET A 71 -0.61 0.47 -4.33
C MET A 71 -0.51 0.48 -5.86
N HIS A 72 0.27 -0.41 -6.50
CA HIS A 72 0.53 -0.37 -7.94
C HIS A 72 -0.68 -0.08 -8.84
N CYS A 73 -1.78 -0.84 -8.69
CA CYS A 73 -2.97 -0.64 -9.52
C CYS A 73 -3.66 0.71 -9.28
N ILE A 74 -3.73 1.15 -8.01
CA ILE A 74 -4.27 2.47 -7.65
C ILE A 74 -3.37 3.58 -8.21
N ASP A 75 -2.05 3.41 -8.14
CA ASP A 75 -1.10 4.38 -8.68
C ASP A 75 -1.22 4.51 -10.20
N VAL A 76 -1.43 3.40 -10.92
CA VAL A 76 -1.61 3.40 -12.38
C VAL A 76 -3.00 3.94 -12.78
N MET A 77 -4.06 3.63 -12.02
CA MET A 77 -5.44 4.02 -12.36
C MET A 77 -6.13 4.82 -11.24
N PRO A 78 -5.60 5.97 -10.80
CA PRO A 78 -6.05 6.65 -9.59
C PRO A 78 -7.44 7.28 -9.69
N ARG A 79 -7.98 7.43 -10.91
CA ARG A 79 -9.37 7.88 -11.12
C ARG A 79 -10.38 6.74 -11.07
N ALA A 80 -9.95 5.50 -11.24
CA ALA A 80 -10.81 4.32 -11.29
C ALA A 80 -10.75 3.47 -10.01
N LEU A 81 -9.56 3.39 -9.40
CA LEU A 81 -9.29 2.54 -8.26
C LEU A 81 -9.00 3.38 -7.02
N HIS A 82 -9.70 3.08 -5.94
CA HIS A 82 -9.54 3.78 -4.67
C HIS A 82 -9.34 2.81 -3.50
N ILE A 83 -8.64 3.30 -2.48
CA ILE A 83 -8.48 2.61 -1.20
C ILE A 83 -9.86 2.26 -0.61
N GLY A 84 -9.91 1.19 0.18
CA GLY A 84 -11.10 0.87 0.97
C GLY A 84 -11.41 1.90 2.06
N ASP A 85 -12.56 1.72 2.70
CA ASP A 85 -13.08 2.62 3.73
C ASP A 85 -12.78 2.14 5.15
N ASP A 86 -12.45 0.86 5.34
CA ASP A 86 -11.98 0.32 6.61
C ASP A 86 -10.47 0.56 6.78
N ARG A 87 -10.14 1.78 7.16
CA ARG A 87 -8.77 2.32 7.20
C ARG A 87 -8.10 2.13 8.56
N GLY A 88 -6.77 2.07 8.53
CA GLY A 88 -5.90 2.00 9.69
C GLY A 88 -4.44 2.14 9.28
N VAL A 89 -3.53 1.70 10.14
CA VAL A 89 -2.08 1.71 9.88
C VAL A 89 -1.45 0.37 10.24
N SER A 90 -0.37 0.03 9.54
CA SER A 90 0.61 -0.94 10.00
C SER A 90 1.73 -0.23 10.75
N ILE A 91 2.26 -0.87 11.81
CA ILE A 91 3.41 -0.36 12.57
C ILE A 91 4.62 -1.23 12.27
N LEU A 92 5.71 -0.56 11.90
CA LEU A 92 7.01 -1.16 11.62
C LEU A 92 8.05 -0.54 12.55
N ALA A 93 8.97 -1.35 13.08
CA ALA A 93 9.97 -0.90 14.06
C ALA A 93 11.39 -1.34 13.68
N GLY A 94 12.40 -0.66 14.24
CA GLY A 94 13.81 -1.02 14.06
C GLY A 94 14.55 -0.30 12.93
N THR A 95 13.96 0.69 12.26
CA THR A 95 14.68 1.44 11.20
C THR A 95 15.89 2.19 11.76
N LYS A 96 17.08 1.92 11.21
CA LYS A 96 18.31 2.64 11.58
C LYS A 96 19.31 2.73 10.41
N ALA A 97 20.16 3.75 10.49
CA ALA A 97 21.33 3.91 9.63
C ALA A 97 22.39 2.81 9.94
N PRO A 98 23.47 2.71 9.14
CA PRO A 98 24.46 1.63 9.27
C PRO A 98 25.09 1.45 10.66
N ILE A 99 25.41 2.53 11.40
CA ILE A 99 26.13 2.40 12.67
C ILE A 99 25.21 1.83 13.77
N LEU A 100 25.62 0.86 14.60
CA LEU A 100 26.84 0.05 14.57
C LEU A 100 26.68 -1.23 13.71
N ASP A 101 25.56 -1.95 13.91
CA ASP A 101 25.36 -3.32 13.39
C ASP A 101 24.63 -3.40 12.04
N GLY A 102 24.86 -2.44 11.15
CA GLY A 102 24.29 -2.40 9.82
C GLY A 102 22.98 -1.63 9.71
N ALA A 103 22.60 -1.34 8.45
CA ALA A 103 21.38 -0.58 8.16
C ALA A 103 20.16 -1.50 8.26
N GLN A 104 19.05 -0.97 8.77
CA GLN A 104 17.79 -1.69 8.89
C GLN A 104 16.64 -0.84 8.35
N MET A 105 15.72 -1.49 7.65
CA MET A 105 14.37 -0.97 7.42
C MET A 105 13.44 -1.47 8.52
N GLY A 106 12.30 -0.82 8.68
CA GLY A 106 11.30 -1.23 9.67
C GLY A 106 10.79 -2.64 9.39
N SER A 107 10.81 -3.49 10.42
CA SER A 107 10.17 -4.80 10.40
C SER A 107 8.72 -4.68 10.87
N LEU A 108 7.78 -5.34 10.20
CA LEU A 108 6.37 -5.30 10.54
C LEU A 108 6.11 -5.95 11.92
N ILE A 109 5.57 -5.18 12.87
CA ILE A 109 5.25 -5.67 14.22
C ILE A 109 3.76 -5.65 14.54
N VAL A 110 3.00 -4.72 13.94
CA VAL A 110 1.54 -4.69 14.03
C VAL A 110 0.97 -4.62 12.61
N PRO A 111 0.34 -5.70 12.11
CA PRO A 111 -0.22 -5.72 10.75
C PRO A 111 -1.28 -4.65 10.52
N PHE A 112 -2.15 -4.41 11.50
CA PHE A 112 -3.22 -3.42 11.42
C PHE A 112 -3.62 -2.92 12.80
N ILE A 113 -3.77 -1.61 12.95
CA ILE A 113 -4.35 -0.94 14.11
C ILE A 113 -5.11 0.30 13.64
N LYS A 114 -6.21 0.63 14.33
CA LYS A 114 -6.97 1.86 14.04
C LYS A 114 -6.14 3.08 14.41
N ALA A 115 -6.15 4.08 13.54
CA ALA A 115 -5.43 5.33 13.72
C ALA A 115 -6.43 6.48 13.84
N GLU A 116 -7.14 6.51 14.96
CA GLU A 116 -8.19 7.49 15.25
C GLU A 116 -7.77 8.35 16.46
N PRO A 117 -7.91 9.68 16.41
CA PRO A 117 -7.64 10.54 17.56
C PRO A 117 -8.44 10.09 18.79
N PRO A 118 -7.83 10.07 19.99
CA PRO A 118 -6.51 10.60 20.34
C PRO A 118 -5.35 9.58 20.23
N TYR A 119 -5.52 8.52 19.42
CA TYR A 119 -4.53 7.48 19.12
C TYR A 119 -4.11 6.63 20.32
N THR A 120 -5.01 6.50 21.31
CA THR A 120 -4.78 5.78 22.56
C THR A 120 -4.24 4.37 22.32
N GLU A 121 -4.84 3.60 21.42
CA GLU A 121 -4.39 2.23 21.18
C GLU A 121 -2.95 2.15 20.65
N ILE A 122 -2.55 3.09 19.80
CA ILE A 122 -1.17 3.14 19.27
C ILE A 122 -0.20 3.50 20.39
N LYS A 123 -0.56 4.48 21.22
CA LYS A 123 0.28 4.93 22.34
C LYS A 123 0.45 3.84 23.39
N GLU A 124 -0.66 3.37 23.95
CA GLU A 124 -0.67 2.52 25.15
C GLU A 124 -0.39 1.04 24.85
N LYS A 125 -0.76 0.54 23.65
CA LYS A 125 -0.58 -0.88 23.32
C LYS A 125 0.64 -1.17 22.46
N VAL A 126 1.32 -0.13 21.95
CA VAL A 126 2.47 -0.30 21.06
C VAL A 126 3.66 0.55 21.48
N ILE A 127 3.53 1.88 21.58
CA ILE A 127 4.67 2.75 21.87
C ILE A 127 5.17 2.56 23.31
N GLU A 128 4.28 2.71 24.29
CA GLU A 128 4.64 2.66 25.72
C GLU A 128 5.21 1.28 26.11
N PRO A 129 4.63 0.13 25.71
CA PRO A 129 5.23 -1.18 26.01
C PRO A 129 6.59 -1.41 25.35
N ILE A 130 6.82 -0.87 24.14
CA ILE A 130 8.13 -0.94 23.49
C ILE A 130 9.14 -0.11 24.28
N TRP A 131 8.75 1.09 24.73
CA TRP A 131 9.61 1.93 25.57
C TRP A 131 9.91 1.28 26.91
N ASP A 132 8.92 0.76 27.63
CA ASP A 132 9.11 0.11 28.92
C ASP A 132 10.13 -1.04 28.82
N TRP A 133 10.02 -1.87 27.79
CA TRP A 133 10.99 -2.94 27.55
C TRP A 133 12.36 -2.42 27.14
N TRP A 134 12.43 -1.52 26.15
CA TRP A 134 13.71 -1.08 25.59
C TRP A 134 14.49 -0.15 26.52
N MET A 135 13.81 0.61 27.38
CA MET A 135 14.44 1.45 28.39
C MET A 135 15.10 0.64 29.51
N GLU A 136 14.61 -0.57 29.79
CA GLU A 136 15.22 -1.47 30.79
C GLU A 136 16.32 -2.33 30.17
N GLU A 137 16.10 -2.89 28.97
CA GLU A 137 16.98 -3.90 28.38
C GLU A 137 18.03 -3.32 27.41
N GLY A 138 17.82 -2.10 26.90
CA GLY A 138 18.71 -1.49 25.91
C GLY A 138 20.09 -1.16 26.49
N LYS A 139 21.16 -1.57 25.80
CA LYS A 139 22.52 -1.18 26.19
C LYS A 139 22.79 0.29 25.86
N ASP A 140 23.85 0.84 26.45
CA ASP A 140 24.32 2.18 26.13
C ASP A 140 24.53 2.32 24.61
N ARG A 141 23.80 3.28 24.02
CA ARG A 141 23.82 3.63 22.59
C ARG A 141 23.40 2.51 21.64
N GLU A 142 22.74 1.47 22.14
CA GLU A 142 22.01 0.50 21.31
C GLU A 142 20.76 1.17 20.72
N ARG A 143 20.28 0.68 19.58
CA ARG A 143 19.21 1.32 18.77
C ARG A 143 18.04 0.41 18.57
#